data_AF-A0A9P1GJ05-F1
#
_entry.id   AF-A0A9P1GJ05-F1
#
_cell.length_a   1.000
_cell.length_b   1.000
_cell.length_c   1.000
_cell.angle_alpha   90.00
_cell.angle_beta   90.00
_cell.angle_gamma   90.00
#
_symmetry.space_group_name_H-M   'P 1'
#
loop_
_entity.id
_entity.type
_entity.pdbx_description
1 polymer ?
#
loop_
_entity_poly.entity_id
_entity_poly.type
_entity_poly.pdbx_seq_one_letter_code
_entity_poly.pdbx_strand_id
1 'polypeptide(L)'
;MHLIPNWLQWRDGPLSKQPLQAAEEALKEAKAFTASRNEELQHASEALVQAKAALTQRSKEQKEGDADVEKTVADKELLELSKNEAFEALKLGSVAGAEAKAAFKKLEPALKLVEMDKSLRTTVPGVLTKTPSERGSFDGTVIDELEKSLESKIAEFKAAIAAAQPGVAERQGAVDGAQKELASAEEAQQKASTALCAAKEAQKEASTGVSKAKEAVAAYKTEYKSATKTRDEKQAELQDFVDGSLATFQELKLRKKRKEAKVEDETAEVAQVPSSRESS
;
A
#
# COMPACT_ATOMS: atom_id res chain seq x y z
N MET A 1 -67.18 13.35 17.52
CA MET A 1 -65.72 13.18 17.49
C MET A 1 -65.40 11.71 17.29
N HIS A 2 -65.26 11.26 16.05
CA HIS A 2 -64.73 9.92 15.76
C HIS A 2 -63.21 10.03 15.69
N LEU A 3 -62.53 9.46 16.68
CA LEU A 3 -61.09 9.24 16.67
C LEU A 3 -60.79 8.24 15.56
N ILE A 4 -60.40 8.73 14.39
CA ILE A 4 -59.78 7.91 13.35
C ILE A 4 -58.47 7.38 13.97
N PRO A 5 -58.34 6.08 14.23
CA PRO A 5 -57.23 5.60 15.03
C PRO A 5 -55.93 5.64 14.21
N ASN A 6 -54.86 6.06 14.89
CA ASN A 6 -53.53 6.45 14.38
C ASN A 6 -52.71 5.33 13.70
N TRP A 7 -53.31 4.21 13.33
CA TRP A 7 -52.64 3.07 12.72
C TRP A 7 -52.41 3.23 11.22
N LEU A 8 -53.09 4.19 10.56
CA LEU A 8 -52.83 4.56 9.17
C LEU A 8 -51.45 5.19 8.96
N GLN A 9 -50.81 5.72 10.01
CA GLN A 9 -49.45 6.23 9.95
C GLN A 9 -48.39 5.12 9.89
N TRP A 10 -48.77 3.87 10.22
CA TRP A 10 -47.95 2.67 10.09
C TRP A 10 -48.15 1.94 8.75
N ARG A 11 -49.09 2.41 7.92
CA ARG A 11 -49.53 1.72 6.69
C ARG A 11 -48.43 1.62 5.63
N ASP A 12 -47.46 2.53 5.68
CA ASP A 12 -46.28 2.62 4.79
C ASP A 12 -45.01 2.92 5.60
N GLY A 13 -44.83 2.25 6.76
CA GLY A 13 -43.79 2.60 7.72
C GLY A 13 -42.36 2.60 7.15
N PRO A 14 -41.53 3.63 7.44
CA PRO A 14 -40.13 3.75 6.99
C PRO A 14 -39.19 2.64 7.51
N LEU A 15 -39.62 1.89 8.53
CA LEU A 15 -38.82 0.87 9.23
C LEU A 15 -38.42 -0.33 8.36
N SER A 16 -39.21 -0.73 7.35
CA SER A 16 -38.84 -1.85 6.48
C SER A 16 -37.88 -1.45 5.35
N LYS A 17 -37.89 -0.18 4.92
CA LYS A 17 -36.99 0.33 3.88
C LYS A 17 -35.65 0.79 4.42
N GLN A 18 -35.60 1.23 5.69
CA GLN A 18 -34.35 1.64 6.36
C GLN A 18 -33.21 0.61 6.28
N PRO A 19 -33.40 -0.69 6.57
CA PRO A 19 -32.30 -1.66 6.50
C PRO A 19 -31.80 -1.89 5.06
N LEU A 20 -32.68 -1.85 4.06
CA LEU A 20 -32.28 -1.93 2.65
C LEU A 20 -31.50 -0.69 2.22
N GLN A 21 -31.99 0.50 2.57
CA GLN A 21 -31.29 1.76 2.28
C GLN A 21 -29.91 1.81 2.93
N ALA A 22 -29.79 1.37 4.20
CA ALA A 22 -28.52 1.30 4.90
C ALA A 22 -27.55 0.32 4.22
N ALA A 23 -28.03 -0.87 3.80
CA ALA A 23 -27.20 -1.84 3.09
C ALA A 23 -26.75 -1.31 1.70
N GLU A 24 -27.63 -0.60 0.98
CA GLU A 24 -27.31 0.00 -0.31
C GLU A 24 -26.28 1.13 -0.20
N GLU A 25 -26.38 1.97 0.83
CA GLU A 25 -25.37 3.00 1.09
C GLU A 25 -24.03 2.38 1.50
N ALA A 26 -24.02 1.35 2.36
CA ALA A 26 -22.81 0.61 2.72
C ALA A 26 -22.13 -0.02 1.50
N LEU A 27 -22.90 -0.56 0.54
CA LEU A 27 -22.35 -1.08 -0.72
C LEU A 27 -21.76 0.04 -1.60
N LYS A 28 -22.41 1.21 -1.64
CA LYS A 28 -21.92 2.37 -2.39
C LYS A 28 -20.61 2.89 -1.79
N GLU A 29 -20.53 3.02 -0.47
CA GLU A 29 -19.31 3.39 0.25
C GLU A 29 -18.20 2.36 0.02
N ALA A 30 -18.51 1.06 0.12
CA ALA A 30 -17.53 0.00 -0.13
C ALA A 30 -17.01 0.02 -1.58
N LYS A 31 -17.87 0.30 -2.58
CA LYS A 31 -17.46 0.48 -3.97
C LYS A 31 -16.52 1.67 -4.15
N ALA A 32 -16.85 2.81 -3.54
CA ALA A 32 -16.01 4.02 -3.60
C ALA A 32 -14.65 3.77 -2.92
N PHE A 33 -14.64 3.07 -1.79
CA PHE A 33 -13.42 2.69 -1.09
C PHE A 33 -12.54 1.75 -1.92
N THR A 34 -13.12 0.71 -2.55
CA THR A 34 -12.40 -0.17 -3.48
C THR A 34 -11.81 0.60 -4.66
N ALA A 35 -12.55 1.55 -5.24
CA ALA A 35 -12.05 2.39 -6.33
C ALA A 35 -10.83 3.22 -5.87
N SER A 36 -10.90 3.85 -4.70
CA SER A 36 -9.77 4.57 -4.09
C SER A 36 -8.56 3.67 -3.85
N ARG A 37 -8.74 2.45 -3.30
CA ARG A 37 -7.62 1.50 -3.11
C ARG A 37 -6.99 1.06 -4.43
N ASN A 38 -7.79 0.99 -5.51
CA ASN A 38 -7.29 0.64 -6.83
C ASN A 38 -6.42 1.76 -7.42
N GLU A 39 -6.81 3.02 -7.26
CA GLU A 39 -5.99 4.19 -7.64
C GLU A 39 -4.67 4.23 -6.84
N GLU A 40 -4.71 3.96 -5.53
CA GLU A 40 -3.49 3.86 -4.70
C GLU A 40 -2.54 2.77 -5.21
N LEU A 41 -3.06 1.60 -5.59
CA LEU A 41 -2.23 0.52 -6.15
C LEU A 41 -1.64 0.90 -7.51
N GLN A 42 -2.38 1.63 -8.35
CA GLN A 42 -1.88 2.13 -9.64
C GLN A 42 -0.72 3.10 -9.42
N HIS A 43 -0.89 4.10 -8.56
CA HIS A 43 0.17 5.05 -8.22
C HIS A 43 1.40 4.38 -7.59
N ALA A 44 1.20 3.42 -6.67
CA ALA A 44 2.31 2.67 -6.08
C ALA A 44 3.05 1.80 -7.12
N SER A 45 2.33 1.24 -8.10
CA SER A 45 2.93 0.46 -9.19
C SER A 45 3.71 1.34 -10.16
N GLU A 46 3.21 2.53 -10.49
CA GLU A 46 3.95 3.52 -11.28
C GLU A 46 5.23 3.96 -10.57
N ALA A 47 5.14 4.28 -9.28
CA ALA A 47 6.30 4.63 -8.46
C ALA A 47 7.35 3.50 -8.44
N LEU A 48 6.92 2.24 -8.35
CA LEU A 48 7.81 1.08 -8.42
C LEU A 48 8.54 0.99 -9.77
N VAL A 49 7.84 1.24 -10.89
CA VAL A 49 8.46 1.25 -12.22
C VAL A 49 9.49 2.38 -12.33
N GLN A 50 9.15 3.58 -11.85
CA GLN A 50 10.08 4.70 -11.85
C GLN A 50 11.32 4.45 -10.99
N ALA A 51 11.16 3.87 -9.80
CA ALA A 51 12.27 3.54 -8.92
C ALA A 51 13.22 2.49 -9.54
N LYS A 52 12.69 1.48 -10.24
CA LYS A 52 13.50 0.49 -10.99
C LYS A 52 14.29 1.14 -12.13
N ALA A 53 13.64 2.04 -12.88
CA ALA A 53 14.30 2.78 -13.95
C ALA A 53 15.42 3.68 -13.39
N ALA A 54 15.15 4.39 -12.29
CA ALA A 54 16.14 5.22 -11.61
C ALA A 54 17.35 4.39 -11.13
N LEU A 55 17.14 3.26 -10.45
CA LEU A 55 18.23 2.40 -10.01
C LEU A 55 19.09 1.90 -11.17
N THR A 56 18.45 1.50 -12.28
CA THR A 56 19.15 1.05 -13.49
C THR A 56 20.02 2.16 -14.06
N GLN A 57 19.47 3.37 -14.17
CA GLN A 57 20.19 4.53 -14.69
C GLN A 57 21.36 4.92 -13.78
N ARG A 58 21.16 5.04 -12.46
CA ARG A 58 22.22 5.39 -11.52
C ARG A 58 23.34 4.35 -11.46
N SER A 59 22.99 3.06 -11.54
CA SER A 59 23.98 1.98 -11.59
C SER A 59 24.83 2.04 -12.87
N LYS A 60 24.24 2.46 -13.99
CA LYS A 60 24.97 2.67 -15.24
C LYS A 60 25.91 3.88 -15.14
N GLU A 61 25.41 5.01 -14.63
CA GLU A 61 26.20 6.22 -14.39
C GLU A 61 27.37 5.97 -13.43
N GLN A 62 27.16 5.16 -12.39
CA GLN A 62 28.24 4.72 -11.49
C GLN A 62 29.32 3.96 -12.26
N LYS A 63 28.95 2.89 -12.97
CA LYS A 63 29.92 2.08 -13.73
C LYS A 63 30.69 2.90 -14.76
N GLU A 64 30.00 3.76 -15.51
CA GLU A 64 30.62 4.60 -16.54
C GLU A 64 31.52 5.67 -15.93
N GLY A 65 31.08 6.31 -14.84
CA GLY A 65 31.84 7.36 -14.16
C GLY A 65 33.02 6.85 -13.33
N ASP A 66 32.96 5.62 -12.83
CA ASP A 66 33.99 5.01 -11.98
C ASP A 66 35.06 4.28 -12.82
N ALA A 67 34.79 3.95 -14.10
CA ALA A 67 35.69 3.18 -14.95
C ALA A 67 37.11 3.77 -15.09
N ASP A 68 37.21 5.10 -15.27
CA ASP A 68 38.52 5.76 -15.38
C ASP A 68 39.27 5.77 -14.05
N VAL A 69 38.55 5.85 -12.93
CA VAL A 69 39.15 5.79 -11.58
C VAL A 69 39.65 4.39 -11.29
N GLU A 70 38.86 3.35 -11.58
CA GLU A 70 39.25 1.94 -11.45
C GLU A 70 40.51 1.64 -12.27
N LYS A 71 40.55 2.12 -13.52
CA LYS A 71 41.74 2.00 -14.37
C LYS A 71 42.95 2.72 -13.77
N THR A 72 42.77 3.95 -13.28
CA THR A 72 43.85 4.73 -12.66
C THR A 72 44.38 4.05 -11.39
N VAL A 73 43.50 3.43 -10.59
CA VAL A 73 43.89 2.62 -9.42
C VAL A 73 44.72 1.41 -9.85
N ALA A 74 44.26 0.65 -10.85
CA ALA A 74 44.99 -0.52 -11.35
C ALA A 74 46.37 -0.14 -11.95
N ASP A 75 46.43 0.94 -12.73
CA ASP A 75 47.67 1.46 -13.31
C ASP A 75 48.65 1.91 -12.21
N LYS A 76 48.15 2.56 -11.15
CA LYS A 76 48.95 2.92 -9.97
C LYS A 76 49.49 1.69 -9.24
N GLU A 77 48.64 0.68 -8.97
CA GLU A 77 49.04 -0.54 -8.28
C GLU A 77 50.10 -1.32 -9.07
N LEU A 78 49.93 -1.42 -10.40
CA LEU A 78 50.93 -2.01 -11.29
C LEU A 78 52.27 -1.28 -11.18
N LEU A 79 52.25 0.06 -11.12
CA LEU A 79 53.45 0.88 -11.06
C LEU A 79 54.14 0.79 -9.69
N GLU A 80 53.39 0.80 -8.60
CA GLU A 80 53.90 0.60 -7.24
C GLU A 80 54.52 -0.79 -7.06
N LEU A 81 53.84 -1.85 -7.53
CA LEU A 81 54.37 -3.22 -7.49
C LEU A 81 55.63 -3.35 -8.36
N SER A 82 55.58 -2.86 -9.60
CA SER A 82 56.71 -2.93 -10.53
C SER A 82 57.93 -2.16 -10.02
N LYS A 83 57.70 -1.00 -9.36
CA LYS A 83 58.76 -0.23 -8.71
C LYS A 83 59.38 -1.03 -7.56
N ASN A 84 58.56 -1.48 -6.62
CA ASN A 84 59.04 -2.09 -5.37
C ASN A 84 59.65 -3.48 -5.56
N GLU A 85 59.24 -4.22 -6.59
CA GLU A 85 59.76 -5.55 -6.87
C GLU A 85 60.84 -5.53 -7.97
N ALA A 86 60.43 -5.26 -9.21
CA ALA A 86 61.30 -5.44 -10.36
C ALA A 86 62.38 -4.34 -10.46
N PHE A 87 61.99 -3.07 -10.30
CA PHE A 87 62.93 -1.97 -10.39
C PHE A 87 63.93 -1.97 -9.23
N GLU A 88 63.48 -2.16 -7.98
CA GLU A 88 64.39 -2.26 -6.83
C GLU A 88 65.39 -3.42 -6.95
N ALA A 89 64.94 -4.62 -7.38
CA ALA A 89 65.85 -5.75 -7.60
C ALA A 89 66.90 -5.46 -8.67
N LEU A 90 66.51 -4.77 -9.76
CA LEU A 90 67.42 -4.33 -10.81
C LEU A 90 68.36 -3.23 -10.32
N LYS A 91 67.86 -2.26 -9.56
CA LYS A 91 68.63 -1.14 -9.00
C LYS A 91 69.71 -1.63 -8.05
N LEU A 92 69.36 -2.50 -7.10
CA LEU A 92 70.30 -3.10 -6.14
C LEU A 92 71.24 -4.14 -6.77
N GLY A 93 70.91 -4.64 -7.96
CA GLY A 93 71.67 -5.69 -8.63
C GLY A 93 71.52 -7.06 -7.97
N SER A 94 70.40 -7.30 -7.27
CA SER A 94 70.09 -8.57 -6.62
C SER A 94 69.80 -9.70 -7.62
N VAL A 95 69.57 -9.35 -8.89
CA VAL A 95 69.37 -10.26 -10.02
C VAL A 95 70.35 -9.92 -11.15
N ALA A 96 70.88 -10.93 -11.85
CA ALA A 96 71.87 -10.74 -12.91
C ALA A 96 71.60 -11.63 -14.13
N GLY A 97 72.22 -11.31 -15.26
CA GLY A 97 72.17 -12.12 -16.47
C GLY A 97 70.73 -12.35 -16.98
N ALA A 98 70.31 -13.62 -17.03
CA ALA A 98 68.96 -14.00 -17.49
C ALA A 98 67.85 -13.50 -16.56
N GLU A 99 68.11 -13.46 -15.25
CA GLU A 99 67.13 -13.02 -14.24
C GLU A 99 66.89 -11.51 -14.31
N ALA A 100 67.95 -10.72 -14.54
CA ALA A 100 67.82 -9.27 -14.77
C ALA A 100 66.97 -8.97 -16.03
N LYS A 101 67.17 -9.72 -17.12
CA LYS A 101 66.32 -9.58 -18.32
C LYS A 101 64.87 -9.96 -18.04
N ALA A 102 64.62 -10.97 -17.20
CA ALA A 102 63.27 -11.38 -16.81
C ALA A 102 62.60 -10.33 -15.91
N ALA A 103 63.33 -9.76 -14.94
CA ALA A 103 62.84 -8.67 -14.10
C ALA A 103 62.54 -7.41 -14.92
N PHE A 104 63.39 -7.07 -15.89
CA PHE A 104 63.14 -5.94 -16.80
C PHE A 104 61.84 -6.14 -17.62
N LYS A 105 61.60 -7.35 -18.14
CA LYS A 105 60.34 -7.67 -18.83
C LYS A 105 59.10 -7.50 -17.95
N LYS A 106 59.21 -7.74 -16.64
CA LYS A 106 58.11 -7.48 -15.68
C LYS A 106 57.90 -5.98 -15.45
N LEU A 107 58.94 -5.16 -15.58
CA LEU A 107 58.90 -3.71 -15.44
C LEU A 107 58.35 -3.00 -16.69
N GLU A 108 58.52 -3.58 -17.89
CA GLU A 108 58.09 -2.98 -19.17
C GLU A 108 56.64 -2.46 -19.21
N PRO A 109 55.61 -3.17 -18.69
CA PRO A 109 54.24 -2.66 -18.66
C PRO A 109 54.12 -1.35 -17.87
N ALA A 110 54.78 -1.24 -16.72
CA ALA A 110 54.77 -0.02 -15.90
C ALA A 110 55.51 1.14 -16.59
N LEU A 111 56.60 0.87 -17.31
CA LEU A 111 57.33 1.90 -18.07
C LEU A 111 56.50 2.54 -19.19
N LYS A 112 55.46 1.86 -19.68
CA LYS A 112 54.54 2.42 -20.69
C LYS A 112 53.60 3.48 -20.11
N LEU A 113 53.33 3.44 -18.80
CA LEU A 113 52.46 4.38 -18.10
C LEU A 113 53.19 5.68 -17.71
N VAL A 114 54.52 5.63 -17.61
CA VAL A 114 55.36 6.78 -17.29
C VAL A 114 55.72 7.51 -18.57
N GLU A 115 55.62 8.83 -18.58
CA GLU A 115 56.19 9.67 -19.65
C GLU A 115 57.69 9.84 -19.42
N MET A 116 58.47 9.26 -20.33
CA MET A 116 59.93 9.37 -20.35
C MET A 116 60.36 9.86 -21.73
N ASP A 117 61.43 10.65 -21.77
CA ASP A 117 62.02 11.07 -23.03
C ASP A 117 62.54 9.86 -23.82
N LYS A 118 62.61 10.03 -25.15
CA LYS A 118 62.98 8.94 -26.06
C LYS A 118 64.38 8.38 -25.78
N SER A 119 65.32 9.22 -25.34
CA SER A 119 66.68 8.82 -25.04
C SER A 119 66.75 8.02 -23.74
N LEU A 120 65.97 8.39 -22.72
CA LEU A 120 65.86 7.61 -21.49
C LEU A 120 65.22 6.25 -21.75
N ARG A 121 64.15 6.19 -22.55
CA ARG A 121 63.49 4.91 -22.90
C ARG A 121 64.41 3.93 -23.63
N THR A 122 65.29 4.41 -24.50
CA THR A 122 66.22 3.54 -25.24
C THR A 122 67.43 3.12 -24.41
N THR A 123 67.83 3.91 -23.42
CA THR A 123 69.00 3.63 -22.57
C THR A 123 68.65 2.72 -21.38
N VAL A 124 67.47 2.89 -20.78
CA VAL A 124 67.02 2.13 -19.60
C VAL A 124 67.20 0.60 -19.69
N PRO A 125 66.84 -0.09 -20.79
CA PRO A 125 67.05 -1.54 -20.88
C PRO A 125 68.53 -1.95 -20.77
N GLY A 126 69.42 -1.17 -21.37
CA GLY A 126 70.86 -1.41 -21.33
C GLY A 126 71.49 -1.07 -19.98
N VAL A 127 70.95 -0.06 -19.29
CA VAL A 127 71.42 0.34 -17.95
C VAL A 127 70.98 -0.65 -16.87
N LEU A 128 69.69 -1.02 -16.84
CA LEU A 128 69.13 -1.88 -15.80
C LEU A 128 69.60 -3.34 -15.86
N THR A 129 70.07 -3.81 -17.02
CA THR A 129 70.58 -5.18 -17.18
C THR A 129 72.06 -5.34 -16.88
N LYS A 130 72.82 -4.24 -16.72
CA LYS A 130 74.19 -4.25 -16.22
C LYS A 130 74.23 -4.54 -14.73
N THR A 131 75.28 -5.25 -14.30
CA THR A 131 75.57 -5.39 -12.86
C THR A 131 75.96 -4.03 -12.25
N PRO A 132 75.75 -3.80 -10.94
CA PRO A 132 76.12 -2.52 -10.31
C PRO A 132 77.58 -2.12 -10.52
N SER A 133 78.51 -3.09 -10.58
CA SER A 133 79.93 -2.87 -10.84
C SER A 133 80.25 -2.39 -12.27
N GLU A 134 79.38 -2.66 -13.23
CA GLU A 134 79.54 -2.26 -14.63
C GLU A 134 78.88 -0.91 -14.95
N ARG A 135 78.22 -0.29 -13.97
CA ARG A 135 77.51 0.99 -14.13
C ARG A 135 78.47 2.17 -13.96
N GLY A 136 78.55 3.01 -14.97
CA GLY A 136 79.25 4.29 -14.90
C GLY A 136 78.38 5.40 -14.30
N SER A 137 78.94 6.61 -14.16
CA SER A 137 78.20 7.78 -13.65
C SER A 137 76.94 8.08 -14.46
N PHE A 138 76.97 7.89 -15.78
CA PHE A 138 75.80 8.08 -16.65
C PHE A 138 74.70 7.05 -16.36
N ASP A 139 75.06 5.79 -16.13
CA ASP A 139 74.12 4.72 -15.79
C ASP A 139 73.41 5.04 -14.46
N GLY A 140 74.13 5.61 -13.49
CA GLY A 140 73.54 6.11 -12.23
C GLY A 140 72.48 7.18 -12.47
N THR A 141 72.80 8.21 -13.26
CA THR A 141 71.84 9.28 -13.60
C THR A 141 70.59 8.75 -14.30
N VAL A 142 70.73 7.75 -15.17
CA VAL A 142 69.59 7.10 -15.85
C VAL A 142 68.67 6.38 -14.87
N ILE A 143 69.24 5.70 -13.86
CA ILE A 143 68.47 5.01 -12.82
C ILE A 143 67.72 6.01 -11.93
N ASP A 144 68.42 7.06 -11.48
CA ASP A 144 67.83 8.10 -10.62
C ASP A 144 66.69 8.83 -11.34
N GLU A 145 66.87 9.15 -12.63
CA GLU A 145 65.83 9.83 -13.41
C GLU A 145 64.62 8.93 -13.69
N LEU A 146 64.86 7.63 -13.91
CA LEU A 146 63.77 6.65 -14.02
C LEU A 146 63.00 6.52 -12.70
N GLU A 147 63.69 6.46 -11.57
CA GLU A 147 63.05 6.40 -10.25
C GLU A 147 62.18 7.62 -9.99
N LYS A 148 62.70 8.83 -10.24
CA LYS A 148 61.92 10.07 -10.14
C LYS A 148 60.71 10.06 -11.05
N SER A 149 60.85 9.55 -12.27
CA SER A 149 59.75 9.46 -13.23
C SER A 149 58.65 8.50 -12.74
N LEU A 150 59.04 7.34 -12.19
CA LEU A 150 58.12 6.38 -11.57
C LEU A 150 57.40 7.01 -10.36
N GLU A 151 58.14 7.66 -9.46
CA GLU A 151 57.58 8.33 -8.27
C GLU A 151 56.64 9.47 -8.62
N SER A 152 57.02 10.30 -9.59
CA SER A 152 56.20 11.39 -10.11
C SER A 152 54.87 10.84 -10.65
N LYS A 153 54.90 9.76 -11.45
CA LYS A 153 53.68 9.15 -11.99
C LYS A 153 52.81 8.54 -10.90
N ILE A 154 53.38 7.89 -9.88
CA ILE A 154 52.63 7.40 -8.71
C ILE A 154 51.94 8.58 -8.00
N ALA A 155 52.65 9.69 -7.80
CA ALA A 155 52.10 10.87 -7.14
C ALA A 155 50.96 11.50 -7.96
N GLU A 156 51.11 11.57 -9.28
CA GLU A 156 50.07 12.02 -10.21
C GLU A 156 48.81 11.15 -10.12
N PHE A 157 48.95 9.82 -10.18
CA PHE A 157 47.82 8.92 -10.02
C PHE A 157 47.16 9.03 -8.64
N LYS A 158 47.95 9.18 -7.56
CA LYS A 158 47.41 9.43 -6.21
C LYS A 158 46.58 10.71 -6.17
N ALA A 159 47.07 11.79 -6.77
CA ALA A 159 46.35 13.05 -6.85
C ALA A 159 45.06 12.93 -7.69
N ALA A 160 45.12 12.25 -8.84
CA ALA A 160 43.96 12.02 -9.69
C ALA A 160 42.87 11.18 -8.99
N ILE A 161 43.26 10.10 -8.31
CA ILE A 161 42.35 9.28 -7.51
C ILE A 161 41.71 10.13 -6.41
N ALA A 162 42.50 10.89 -5.65
CA ALA A 162 41.99 11.75 -4.58
C ALA A 162 41.01 12.82 -5.11
N ALA A 163 41.29 13.41 -6.26
CA ALA A 163 40.41 14.38 -6.91
C ALA A 163 39.09 13.74 -7.41
N ALA A 164 39.11 12.47 -7.79
CA ALA A 164 37.93 11.74 -8.27
C ALA A 164 37.06 11.15 -7.13
N GLN A 165 37.61 10.98 -5.91
CA GLN A 165 36.89 10.41 -4.76
C GLN A 165 35.51 11.05 -4.50
N PRO A 166 35.34 12.38 -4.54
CA PRO A 166 34.02 12.99 -4.32
C PRO A 166 32.98 12.52 -5.35
N GLY A 167 33.37 12.38 -6.61
CA GLY A 167 32.48 11.92 -7.69
C GLY A 167 32.09 10.45 -7.53
N VAL A 168 33.03 9.58 -7.12
CA VAL A 168 32.75 8.18 -6.78
C VAL A 168 31.76 8.10 -5.61
N ALA A 169 32.00 8.88 -4.55
CA ALA A 169 31.12 8.92 -3.38
C ALA A 169 29.71 9.45 -3.72
N GLU A 170 29.61 10.47 -4.57
CA GLU A 170 28.32 11.02 -5.04
C GLU A 170 27.54 9.98 -5.84
N ARG A 171 28.19 9.28 -6.79
CA ARG A 171 27.54 8.23 -7.60
C ARG A 171 27.11 7.04 -6.76
N GLN A 172 27.95 6.58 -5.83
CA GLN A 172 27.57 5.53 -4.88
C GLN A 172 26.38 5.96 -4.02
N GLY A 173 26.39 7.20 -3.51
CA GLY A 173 25.27 7.75 -2.75
C GLY A 173 23.97 7.83 -3.56
N ALA A 174 24.05 8.16 -4.84
CA ALA A 174 22.90 8.16 -5.74
C ALA A 174 22.34 6.75 -5.98
N VAL A 175 23.20 5.74 -6.10
CA VAL A 175 22.78 4.33 -6.21
C VAL A 175 22.13 3.86 -4.92
N ASP A 176 22.73 4.15 -3.76
CA ASP A 176 22.17 3.80 -2.44
C ASP A 176 20.80 4.48 -2.22
N GLY A 177 20.67 5.75 -2.64
CA GLY A 177 19.41 6.47 -2.64
C GLY A 177 18.33 5.78 -3.48
N ALA A 178 18.66 5.45 -4.73
CA ALA A 178 17.74 4.77 -5.64
C ALA A 178 17.36 3.35 -5.13
N GLN A 179 18.27 2.63 -4.48
CA GLN A 179 17.96 1.34 -3.84
C GLN A 179 16.96 1.48 -2.69
N LYS A 180 17.11 2.52 -1.86
CA LYS A 180 16.17 2.80 -0.76
C LYS A 180 14.79 3.20 -1.30
N GLU A 181 14.75 4.03 -2.34
CA GLU A 181 13.49 4.39 -3.01
C GLU A 181 12.80 3.18 -3.62
N LEU A 182 13.54 2.27 -4.25
CA LEU A 182 13.01 1.02 -4.77
C LEU A 182 12.40 0.16 -3.66
N ALA A 183 13.11 -0.05 -2.56
CA ALA A 183 12.60 -0.83 -1.42
C ALA A 183 11.33 -0.21 -0.83
N SER A 184 11.29 1.13 -0.68
CA SER A 184 10.10 1.84 -0.21
C SER A 184 8.92 1.71 -1.19
N ALA A 185 9.17 1.74 -2.49
CA ALA A 185 8.13 1.59 -3.51
C ALA A 185 7.57 0.15 -3.56
N GLU A 186 8.42 -0.86 -3.38
CA GLU A 186 8.00 -2.27 -3.24
C GLU A 186 7.10 -2.48 -2.02
N GLU A 187 7.48 -1.93 -0.87
CA GLU A 187 6.67 -2.00 0.35
C GLU A 187 5.32 -1.29 0.16
N ALA A 188 5.31 -0.10 -0.45
CA ALA A 188 4.09 0.65 -0.72
C ALA A 188 3.16 -0.11 -1.67
N GLN A 189 3.69 -0.70 -2.74
CA GLN A 189 2.92 -1.48 -3.71
C GLN A 189 2.32 -2.74 -3.06
N GLN A 190 3.09 -3.43 -2.22
CA GLN A 190 2.61 -4.59 -1.47
C GLN A 190 1.47 -4.20 -0.51
N LYS A 191 1.64 -3.12 0.26
CA LYS A 191 0.60 -2.60 1.17
C LYS A 191 -0.68 -2.22 0.43
N ALA A 192 -0.57 -1.49 -0.69
CA ALA A 192 -1.71 -1.11 -1.52
C ALA A 192 -2.44 -2.33 -2.10
N SER A 193 -1.68 -3.36 -2.52
CA SER A 193 -2.24 -4.62 -3.02
C SER A 193 -3.04 -5.36 -1.95
N THR A 194 -2.49 -5.50 -0.74
CA THR A 194 -3.20 -6.12 0.39
C THR A 194 -4.45 -5.31 0.77
N ALA A 195 -4.36 -3.97 0.80
CA ALA A 195 -5.50 -3.11 1.12
C ALA A 195 -6.62 -3.21 0.07
N LEU A 196 -6.28 -3.29 -1.22
CA LEU A 196 -7.26 -3.50 -2.30
C LEU A 196 -7.95 -4.86 -2.18
N CYS A 197 -7.21 -5.92 -1.81
CA CYS A 197 -7.79 -7.24 -1.57
C CYS A 197 -8.84 -7.19 -0.44
N ALA A 198 -8.48 -6.58 0.70
CA ALA A 198 -9.40 -6.40 1.82
C ALA A 198 -10.64 -5.57 1.45
N ALA A 199 -10.47 -4.47 0.68
CA ALA A 199 -11.58 -3.65 0.20
C ALA A 199 -12.54 -4.43 -0.71
N LYS A 200 -12.02 -5.29 -1.60
CA LYS A 200 -12.83 -6.14 -2.47
C LYS A 200 -13.66 -7.17 -1.68
N GLU A 201 -13.10 -7.77 -0.64
CA GLU A 201 -13.86 -8.66 0.24
C GLU A 201 -14.95 -7.90 1.00
N ALA A 202 -14.65 -6.73 1.57
CA ALA A 202 -15.67 -5.88 2.22
C ALA A 202 -16.80 -5.47 1.25
N GLN A 203 -16.46 -5.12 0.00
CA GLN A 203 -17.44 -4.81 -1.04
C GLN A 203 -18.33 -6.01 -1.36
N LYS A 204 -17.77 -7.21 -1.41
CA LYS A 204 -18.51 -8.46 -1.64
C LYS A 204 -19.46 -8.74 -0.47
N GLU A 205 -19.01 -8.59 0.77
CA GLU A 205 -19.84 -8.72 1.97
C GLU A 205 -21.00 -7.72 1.97
N ALA A 206 -20.74 -6.45 1.66
CA ALA A 206 -21.79 -5.42 1.53
C ALA A 206 -22.80 -5.79 0.43
N SER A 207 -22.33 -6.35 -0.69
CA SER A 207 -23.22 -6.82 -1.77
C SER A 207 -24.12 -7.98 -1.32
N THR A 208 -23.58 -8.91 -0.54
CA THR A 208 -24.38 -9.97 0.09
C THR A 208 -25.38 -9.39 1.10
N GLY A 209 -24.99 -8.38 1.86
CA GLY A 209 -25.87 -7.65 2.78
C GLY A 209 -27.08 -7.03 2.08
N VAL A 210 -26.87 -6.39 0.92
CA VAL A 210 -27.97 -5.87 0.08
C VAL A 210 -28.91 -6.99 -0.38
N SER A 211 -28.39 -8.14 -0.80
CA SER A 211 -29.24 -9.28 -1.20
C SER A 211 -30.13 -9.75 -0.05
N LYS A 212 -29.54 -9.96 1.13
CA LYS A 212 -30.28 -10.37 2.34
C LYS A 212 -31.33 -9.34 2.75
N ALA A 213 -31.01 -8.04 2.68
CA ALA A 213 -31.96 -6.98 2.99
C ALA A 213 -33.13 -6.96 1.99
N LYS A 214 -32.88 -7.18 0.70
CA LYS A 214 -33.94 -7.29 -0.33
C LYS A 214 -34.86 -8.48 -0.07
N GLU A 215 -34.29 -9.63 0.27
CA GLU A 215 -35.05 -10.84 0.65
C GLU A 215 -35.91 -10.59 1.89
N ALA A 216 -35.36 -9.97 2.94
CA ALA A 216 -36.10 -9.62 4.15
C ALA A 216 -37.27 -8.65 3.88
N VAL A 217 -37.06 -7.64 3.03
CA VAL A 217 -38.13 -6.72 2.61
C VAL A 217 -39.24 -7.45 1.86
N ALA A 218 -38.89 -8.41 0.99
CA ALA A 218 -39.86 -9.20 0.24
C ALA A 218 -40.68 -10.13 1.17
N ALA A 219 -40.01 -10.78 2.13
CA ALA A 219 -40.67 -11.61 3.15
C ALA A 219 -41.63 -10.77 4.01
N TYR A 220 -41.16 -9.64 4.55
CA TYR A 220 -41.98 -8.73 5.34
C TYR A 220 -43.21 -8.23 4.57
N LYS A 221 -43.06 -7.89 3.29
CA LYS A 221 -44.20 -7.45 2.45
C LYS A 221 -45.28 -8.53 2.33
N THR A 222 -44.88 -9.80 2.30
CA THR A 222 -45.81 -10.94 2.21
C THR A 222 -46.53 -11.15 3.54
N GLU A 223 -45.80 -11.18 4.65
CA GLU A 223 -46.36 -11.29 6.00
C GLU A 223 -47.29 -10.13 6.33
N TYR A 224 -46.87 -8.90 6.02
CA TYR A 224 -47.67 -7.69 6.24
C TYR A 224 -49.01 -7.74 5.50
N LYS A 225 -49.04 -8.21 4.25
CA LYS A 225 -50.29 -8.40 3.49
C LYS A 225 -51.21 -9.42 4.16
N SER A 226 -50.66 -10.55 4.60
CA SER A 226 -51.43 -11.59 5.29
C SER A 226 -52.01 -11.07 6.62
N ALA A 227 -51.19 -10.42 7.45
CA ALA A 227 -51.62 -9.84 8.72
C ALA A 227 -52.67 -8.74 8.53
N THR A 228 -52.51 -7.89 7.51
CA THR A 228 -53.47 -6.85 7.11
C THR A 228 -54.82 -7.47 6.77
N LYS A 229 -54.84 -8.52 5.95
CA LYS A 229 -56.07 -9.25 5.58
C LYS A 229 -56.77 -9.80 6.83
N THR A 230 -56.06 -10.52 7.69
CA THR A 230 -56.63 -11.09 8.92
C THR A 230 -57.17 -10.02 9.86
N ARG A 231 -56.46 -8.89 10.02
CA ARG A 231 -56.94 -7.75 10.79
C ARG A 231 -58.25 -7.23 10.21
N ASP A 232 -58.31 -7.00 8.90
CA ASP A 232 -59.50 -6.44 8.24
C ASP A 232 -60.71 -7.37 8.37
N GLU A 233 -60.51 -8.69 8.26
CA GLU A 233 -61.55 -9.70 8.53
C GLU A 233 -62.04 -9.63 9.98
N LYS A 234 -61.13 -9.56 10.97
CA LYS A 234 -61.51 -9.45 12.39
C LYS A 234 -62.14 -8.11 12.76
N GLN A 235 -61.73 -7.03 12.10
CA GLN A 235 -62.34 -5.72 12.23
C GLN A 235 -63.80 -5.76 11.74
N ALA A 236 -64.05 -6.42 10.61
CA ALA A 236 -65.40 -6.62 10.07
C ALA A 236 -66.26 -7.49 11.02
N GLU A 237 -65.76 -8.63 11.48
CA GLU A 237 -66.46 -9.49 12.45
C GLU A 237 -66.82 -8.73 13.74
N LEU A 238 -65.89 -7.91 14.25
CA LEU A 238 -66.14 -7.08 15.44
C LEU A 238 -67.23 -6.04 15.17
N GLN A 239 -67.18 -5.39 14.00
CA GLN A 239 -68.19 -4.40 13.61
C GLN A 239 -69.57 -5.03 13.51
N ASP A 240 -69.68 -6.20 12.85
CA ASP A 240 -70.93 -6.96 12.75
C ASP A 240 -71.48 -7.36 14.13
N PHE A 241 -70.61 -7.76 15.06
CA PHE A 241 -71.01 -8.08 16.43
C PHE A 241 -71.53 -6.85 17.20
N VAL A 242 -70.84 -5.72 17.07
CA VAL A 242 -71.20 -4.45 17.71
C VAL A 242 -72.54 -3.95 17.18
N ASP A 243 -72.70 -3.92 15.85
CA ASP A 243 -73.88 -3.38 15.19
C ASP A 243 -75.09 -4.33 15.26
N GLY A 244 -74.87 -5.64 15.35
CA GLY A 244 -75.93 -6.65 15.43
C GLY A 244 -76.25 -7.09 16.86
N SER A 245 -75.47 -8.04 17.36
CA SER A 245 -75.73 -8.74 18.63
C SER A 245 -75.71 -7.81 19.84
N LEU A 246 -74.70 -6.93 19.93
CA LEU A 246 -74.57 -6.02 21.05
C LEU A 246 -75.64 -4.93 21.03
N ALA A 247 -75.93 -4.35 19.87
CA ALA A 247 -77.02 -3.38 19.70
C ALA A 247 -78.37 -3.97 20.13
N THR A 248 -78.69 -5.18 19.67
CA THR A 248 -79.93 -5.90 20.04
C THR A 248 -79.98 -6.17 21.55
N PHE A 249 -78.87 -6.60 22.15
CA PHE A 249 -78.79 -6.81 23.59
C PHE A 249 -79.01 -5.51 24.38
N GLN A 250 -78.42 -4.40 23.94
CA GLN A 250 -78.62 -3.08 24.55
C GLN A 250 -80.09 -2.65 24.46
N GLU A 251 -80.76 -2.88 23.32
CA GLU A 251 -82.18 -2.62 23.16
C GLU A 251 -83.05 -3.44 24.12
N LEU A 252 -82.79 -4.75 24.23
CA LEU A 252 -83.48 -5.63 25.17
C LEU A 252 -83.28 -5.20 26.63
N LYS A 253 -82.05 -4.79 27.00
CA LYS A 253 -81.73 -4.27 28.32
C LYS A 253 -82.50 -2.97 28.62
N LEU A 254 -82.62 -2.06 27.64
CA LEU A 254 -83.43 -0.85 27.75
C LEU A 254 -84.93 -1.17 27.90
N ARG A 255 -85.44 -2.16 27.15
CA ARG A 255 -86.83 -2.62 27.25
C ARG A 255 -87.13 -3.26 28.61
N LYS A 256 -86.20 -4.06 29.16
CA LYS A 256 -86.32 -4.66 30.49
C LYS A 256 -86.39 -3.57 31.57
N LYS A 257 -85.48 -2.61 31.57
CA LYS A 257 -85.52 -1.44 32.48
C LYS A 257 -86.84 -0.67 32.37
N ARG A 258 -87.35 -0.47 31.16
CA ARG A 258 -88.65 0.18 30.92
C ARG A 258 -89.82 -0.62 31.52
N LYS A 259 -89.78 -1.95 31.44
CA LYS A 259 -90.80 -2.81 32.07
C LYS A 259 -90.69 -2.81 33.59
N GLU A 260 -89.49 -2.89 34.16
CA GLU A 260 -89.28 -2.85 35.61
C GLU A 260 -89.76 -1.52 36.21
N ALA A 261 -89.45 -0.38 35.57
CA ALA A 261 -89.98 0.93 35.97
C ALA A 261 -91.52 1.00 35.88
N LYS A 262 -92.13 0.29 34.93
CA LYS A 262 -93.59 0.23 34.79
C LYS A 262 -94.25 -0.66 35.86
N VAL A 263 -93.57 -1.72 36.30
CA VAL A 263 -94.06 -2.60 37.37
C VAL A 263 -93.93 -1.92 38.74
N GLU A 264 -92.91 -1.10 38.98
CA GLU A 264 -92.83 -0.25 40.18
C GLU A 264 -93.94 0.81 40.22
N ASP A 265 -94.36 1.35 39.07
CA ASP A 265 -95.49 2.28 38.95
C ASP A 265 -96.84 1.56 39.16
N GLU A 266 -97.04 0.38 38.55
CA GLU A 266 -98.27 -0.43 38.70
C GLU A 266 -98.39 -1.08 40.11
N THR A 267 -97.27 -1.40 40.79
CA THR A 267 -97.32 -1.87 42.20
C THR A 267 -97.49 -0.74 43.21
N ALA A 268 -97.13 0.50 42.86
CA ALA A 268 -97.55 1.68 43.62
C ALA A 268 -99.05 1.99 43.42
N GLU A 269 -99.63 1.67 42.25
CA GLU A 269 -101.05 1.90 41.94
C GLU A 269 -102.00 0.86 42.59
N VAL A 270 -101.62 -0.42 42.70
CA VAL A 270 -102.48 -1.45 43.33
C VAL A 270 -102.58 -1.34 44.87
N ALA A 271 -101.72 -0.55 45.52
CA ALA A 271 -101.80 -0.27 46.96
C ALA A 271 -102.88 0.78 47.33
N GLN A 272 -103.55 1.39 46.35
CA GLN A 272 -104.70 2.26 46.52
C GLN A 272 -105.81 1.72 45.58
N VAL A 273 -106.80 0.97 46.03
CA VAL A 273 -108.16 1.50 46.28
C VAL A 273 -109.02 0.41 46.96
N PRO A 274 -109.73 0.75 48.07
CA PRO A 274 -110.52 -0.20 48.88
C PRO A 274 -112.00 -0.32 48.50
N SER A 275 -112.53 -1.52 48.80
CA SER A 275 -113.89 -1.93 49.23
C SER A 275 -114.97 -0.86 49.49
N SER A 276 -116.13 -0.97 48.81
CA SER A 276 -117.52 -0.93 49.37
C SER A 276 -118.56 -1.34 48.27
N ARG A 277 -119.36 -2.43 48.43
CA ARG A 277 -120.78 -2.55 48.90
C ARG A 277 -121.84 -1.96 47.93
N GLU A 278 -123.05 -2.51 47.64
CA GLU A 278 -123.89 -3.62 48.14
C GLU A 278 -125.21 -3.72 47.29
N SER A 279 -125.91 -4.88 47.36
CA SER A 279 -127.37 -5.14 47.19
C SER A 279 -128.03 -5.06 45.79
N SER A 280 -128.91 -5.97 45.33
CA SER A 280 -129.85 -6.90 46.00
C SER A 280 -130.01 -8.21 45.23
#